data_AF-K1UX19-F1
#
_entry.id   AF-K1UX19-F1
#
_cell.length_a   1.000
_cell.length_b   1.000
_cell.length_c   1.000
_cell.angle_alpha   90.00
_cell.angle_beta   90.00
_cell.angle_gamma   90.00
#
_symmetry.space_group_name_H-M   'P 1'
#
loop_
_entity.id
_entity.type
_entity.pdbx_description
1 polymer ?
#
loop_
_entity_poly.entity_id
_entity_poly.type
_entity_poly.pdbx_seq_one_letter_code
_entity_poly.pdbx_strand_id
1 'polypeptide(L)'
;MQGNGVHVPLHQNQIAHFAFLGVIQGKQVLSLVENQGFRGIYRRELEKAKRRAEDLLAAREKLMLTITHDIKAPVGSILGYTDLLERITTEERQRFYLNNMQSSANHLLSLVKSLLDYHRLDAHKMDVNQVSFNPHQLFDTIYISFKPMADSKQLELNYHCNES
;
A
#
# COMPACT_ATOMS: atom_id res chain seq x y z
N MET A 1 -52.97 18.63 -72.90
CA MET A 1 -52.37 19.17 -71.66
C MET A 1 -51.06 18.47 -71.43
N GLN A 2 -49.96 19.22 -71.42
CA GLN A 2 -48.59 18.72 -71.32
C GLN A 2 -48.35 18.12 -69.92
N GLY A 3 -48.06 16.83 -69.85
CA GLY A 3 -47.43 16.19 -68.69
C GLY A 3 -45.97 16.00 -69.01
N ASN A 4 -45.15 17.00 -68.69
CA ASN A 4 -43.72 17.04 -69.00
C ASN A 4 -43.00 16.01 -68.10
N GLY A 5 -42.85 14.78 -68.60
CA GLY A 5 -42.05 13.74 -67.95
C GLY A 5 -40.58 14.12 -68.03
N VAL A 6 -40.06 14.75 -66.97
CA VAL A 6 -38.63 15.03 -66.83
C VAL A 6 -37.93 13.68 -66.70
N HIS A 7 -37.45 13.16 -67.82
CA HIS A 7 -36.58 11.99 -67.86
C HIS A 7 -35.23 12.42 -67.26
N VAL A 8 -35.11 12.30 -65.93
CA VAL A 8 -33.84 12.56 -65.23
C VAL A 8 -32.85 11.48 -65.69
N PRO A 9 -31.72 11.84 -66.30
CA PRO A 9 -30.80 10.85 -66.87
C PRO A 9 -30.22 9.97 -65.76
N LEU A 10 -30.12 8.65 -66.01
CA LEU A 10 -29.57 7.64 -65.10
C LEU A 10 -28.17 8.00 -64.53
N HIS A 11 -27.42 8.85 -65.22
CA HIS A 11 -26.12 9.37 -64.79
C HIS A 11 -26.23 10.32 -63.57
N GLN A 12 -27.33 11.08 -63.44
CA GLN A 12 -27.56 12.03 -62.34
C GLN A 12 -27.69 11.33 -60.98
N ASN A 13 -28.32 10.14 -60.96
CA ASN A 13 -28.54 9.39 -59.72
C ASN A 13 -27.25 8.74 -59.21
N GLN A 14 -26.35 8.31 -60.11
CA GLN A 14 -25.04 7.78 -59.75
C GLN A 14 -24.13 8.86 -59.17
N ILE A 15 -24.11 10.07 -59.75
CA ILE A 15 -23.35 11.21 -59.22
C ILE A 15 -23.80 11.57 -57.80
N ALA A 16 -25.12 11.63 -57.56
CA ALA A 16 -25.66 11.92 -56.24
C ALA A 16 -25.27 10.84 -55.21
N HIS A 17 -25.30 9.57 -55.60
CA HIS A 17 -24.89 8.45 -54.75
C HIS A 17 -23.40 8.52 -54.38
N PHE A 18 -22.50 8.76 -55.34
CA PHE A 18 -21.07 8.91 -55.07
C PHE A 18 -20.76 10.14 -54.21
N ALA A 19 -21.46 11.26 -54.42
CA ALA A 19 -21.33 12.44 -53.57
C ALA A 19 -21.74 12.13 -52.11
N PHE A 20 -22.84 11.40 -51.90
CA PHE A 20 -23.28 10.99 -50.57
C PHE A 20 -22.27 10.06 -49.88
N LEU A 21 -21.78 9.05 -50.60
CA LEU A 21 -20.73 8.14 -50.09
C LEU A 21 -19.46 8.90 -49.71
N GLY A 22 -19.01 9.85 -50.54
CA GLY A 22 -17.85 10.69 -50.23
C GLY A 22 -18.00 11.50 -48.94
N VAL A 23 -19.20 12.05 -48.69
CA VAL A 23 -19.49 12.76 -47.43
C VAL A 23 -19.48 11.81 -46.23
N ILE A 24 -20.06 10.61 -46.35
CA ILE A 24 -20.05 9.60 -45.27
C ILE A 24 -18.62 9.14 -44.97
N GLN A 25 -17.84 8.81 -46.01
CA GLN A 25 -16.44 8.41 -45.87
C GLN A 25 -15.59 9.53 -45.25
N GLY A 26 -15.80 10.78 -45.69
CA GLY A 26 -15.12 11.95 -45.12
C GLY A 26 -15.44 12.14 -43.64
N LYS A 27 -16.71 12.01 -43.23
CA LYS A 27 -17.10 12.06 -41.81
C LYS A 27 -16.49 10.91 -41.00
N GLN A 28 -16.43 9.70 -41.56
CA GLN A 28 -15.86 8.54 -40.90
C GLN A 28 -14.35 8.72 -40.65
N VAL A 29 -13.60 9.20 -41.65
CA VAL A 29 -12.18 9.54 -41.52
C VAL A 29 -11.95 10.67 -40.51
N LEU A 30 -12.75 11.74 -40.55
CA LEU A 30 -12.64 12.86 -39.61
C LEU A 30 -12.86 12.40 -38.16
N SER A 31 -13.90 11.60 -37.91
CA SER A 31 -14.18 11.05 -36.57
C SER A 31 -13.06 10.15 -36.03
N LEU A 32 -12.38 9.40 -36.90
CA LEU A 32 -11.25 8.56 -36.51
C LEU A 32 -10.03 9.41 -36.10
N VAL A 33 -9.74 10.48 -36.84
CA VAL A 33 -8.61 11.38 -36.55
C VAL A 33 -8.83 12.13 -35.24
N GLU A 34 -10.02 12.69 -35.02
CA GLU A 34 -10.39 13.36 -33.77
C GLU A 34 -10.28 12.42 -32.56
N ASN A 35 -10.78 11.19 -32.71
CA ASN A 35 -10.73 10.18 -31.66
C ASN A 35 -9.29 9.76 -31.34
N GLN A 36 -8.41 9.61 -32.34
CA GLN A 36 -7.00 9.29 -32.10
C GLN A 36 -6.25 10.39 -31.36
N GLY A 37 -6.48 11.67 -31.72
CA GLY A 37 -5.88 12.81 -31.04
C GLY A 37 -6.27 12.88 -29.56
N PHE A 38 -7.57 12.74 -29.28
CA PHE A 38 -8.11 12.72 -27.92
C PHE A 38 -7.53 11.55 -27.11
N ARG A 39 -7.54 10.32 -27.66
CA ARG A 39 -6.96 9.14 -27.01
C ARG A 39 -5.47 9.31 -26.68
N GLY A 40 -4.70 9.94 -27.56
CA GLY A 40 -3.28 10.22 -27.33
C GLY A 40 -3.03 11.20 -26.19
N ILE A 41 -3.82 12.28 -26.12
CA ILE A 41 -3.75 13.27 -25.03
C ILE A 41 -4.18 12.62 -23.70
N TYR A 42 -5.31 11.90 -23.68
CA TYR A 42 -5.79 11.19 -22.49
C TYR A 42 -4.77 10.16 -21.99
N ARG A 43 -4.16 9.39 -22.90
CA ARG A 43 -3.12 8.42 -22.54
C ARG A 43 -1.90 9.11 -21.93
N ARG A 44 -1.45 10.24 -22.48
CA ARG A 44 -0.33 11.02 -21.92
C ARG A 44 -0.66 11.60 -20.55
N GLU A 45 -1.85 12.15 -20.37
CA GLU A 45 -2.26 12.68 -19.06
C GLU A 45 -2.42 11.58 -18.02
N LEU A 46 -2.97 10.42 -18.40
CA LEU A 46 -3.02 9.24 -17.54
C LEU A 46 -1.62 8.74 -17.17
N GLU A 47 -0.70 8.68 -18.14
CA GLU A 47 0.68 8.25 -17.88
C GLU A 47 1.43 9.24 -16.99
N LYS A 48 1.25 10.55 -17.19
CA LYS A 48 1.80 11.57 -16.29
C LYS A 48 1.23 11.46 -14.88
N ALA A 49 -0.08 11.28 -14.75
CA ALA A 49 -0.74 11.12 -13.46
C ALA A 49 -0.24 9.85 -12.75
N LYS A 50 -0.11 8.74 -13.48
CA LYS A 50 0.45 7.48 -12.99
C LYS A 50 1.89 7.65 -12.51
N ARG A 51 2.78 8.24 -13.32
CA ARG A 51 4.17 8.49 -12.93
C ARG A 51 4.28 9.35 -11.67
N ARG A 52 3.49 10.44 -11.59
CA ARG A 52 3.45 11.27 -10.38
C ARG A 52 3.00 10.49 -9.15
N ALA A 53 2.02 9.60 -9.29
CA ALA A 53 1.56 8.75 -8.20
C ALA A 53 2.66 7.75 -7.77
N GLU A 54 3.35 7.13 -8.73
CA GLU A 54 4.48 6.22 -8.46
C GLU A 54 5.65 6.94 -7.77
N ASP A 55 6.01 8.13 -8.23
CA ASP A 55 7.07 8.96 -7.62
C ASP A 55 6.71 9.33 -6.18
N LEU A 56 5.44 9.71 -5.93
CA LEU A 56 4.96 10.05 -4.59
C LEU A 56 4.99 8.84 -3.66
N LEU A 57 4.60 7.66 -4.15
CA LEU A 57 4.66 6.42 -3.39
C LEU A 57 6.10 6.05 -3.02
N ALA A 58 7.03 6.15 -3.97
CA ALA A 58 8.45 5.88 -3.73
C ALA A 58 9.06 6.88 -2.72
N ALA A 59 8.71 8.16 -2.83
CA ALA A 59 9.15 9.18 -1.88
C ALA A 59 8.61 8.92 -0.47
N ARG A 60 7.34 8.52 -0.35
CA ARG A 60 6.71 8.15 0.93
C ARG A 60 7.41 6.96 1.58
N GLU A 61 7.70 5.92 0.80
CA GLU A 61 8.41 4.73 1.30
C GLU A 61 9.81 5.07 1.81
N LYS A 62 10.58 5.85 1.03
CA LYS A 62 11.91 6.31 1.44
C LYS A 62 11.85 7.10 2.74
N LEU A 63 10.90 8.03 2.86
CA LEU A 63 10.73 8.85 4.05
C LEU A 63 10.42 7.97 5.28
N MET A 64 9.53 6.99 5.16
CA MET A 64 9.18 6.09 6.26
C MET A 64 10.38 5.25 6.73
N LEU A 65 11.18 4.74 5.80
CA LEU A 65 12.41 3.99 6.12
C LEU A 65 13.43 4.87 6.85
N THR A 66 13.66 6.10 6.37
CA THR A 66 14.58 7.04 7.00
C THR A 66 14.15 7.39 8.41
N ILE A 67 12.89 7.81 8.60
CA ILE A 67 12.38 8.17 9.93
C ILE A 67 12.46 6.99 10.90
N THR A 68 12.15 5.78 10.43
CA THR A 68 12.26 4.57 11.26
C THR A 68 13.68 4.36 11.77
N HIS A 69 14.67 4.49 10.89
CA HIS A 69 16.08 4.39 11.27
C HIS A 69 16.49 5.48 12.27
N ASP A 70 16.08 6.71 12.01
CA ASP A 70 16.44 7.87 12.83
C ASP A 70 15.76 7.87 14.21
N ILE A 71 14.60 7.23 14.36
CA ILE A 71 13.95 7.00 15.67
C ILE A 71 14.62 5.85 16.43
N LYS A 72 15.08 4.81 15.73
CA LYS A 72 15.68 3.63 16.38
C LYS A 72 16.92 4.00 17.19
N ALA A 73 17.76 4.90 16.68
CA ALA A 73 19.00 5.32 17.35
C ALA A 73 18.77 5.98 18.73
N PRO A 74 17.98 7.07 18.86
CA PRO A 74 17.73 7.69 20.16
C PRO A 74 16.95 6.78 21.11
N VAL A 75 15.99 5.99 20.61
CA VAL A 75 15.26 5.04 21.46
C VAL A 75 16.17 3.92 21.96
N GLY A 76 17.08 3.43 21.12
CA GLY A 76 18.12 2.47 21.50
C GLY A 76 19.04 3.01 22.60
N SER A 77 19.43 4.29 22.51
CA SER A 77 20.20 4.96 23.57
C SER A 77 19.42 5.06 24.88
N ILE A 78 18.14 5.44 24.83
CA ILE A 78 17.27 5.48 26.03
C ILE A 78 17.20 4.11 26.69
N LEU A 79 16.94 3.05 25.91
CA LEU A 79 16.90 1.68 26.41
C LEU A 79 18.24 1.28 27.05
N GLY A 80 19.35 1.55 26.37
CA GLY A 80 20.69 1.27 26.89
C GLY A 80 20.98 1.97 28.22
N TYR A 81 20.65 3.26 28.34
CA TYR A 81 20.83 3.98 29.61
C TYR A 81 19.89 3.47 30.70
N THR A 82 18.63 3.14 30.37
CA THR A 82 17.71 2.58 31.36
C THR A 82 18.18 1.22 31.88
N ASP A 83 18.72 0.36 31.02
CA ASP A 83 19.25 -0.96 31.40
C ASP A 83 20.51 -0.83 32.28
N LEU A 84 21.39 0.14 31.98
CA LEU A 84 22.56 0.42 32.81
C LEU A 84 22.17 0.97 34.20
N LEU A 85 21.21 1.88 34.25
CA LEU A 85 20.71 2.47 35.50
C LEU A 85 19.99 1.44 36.36
N GLU A 86 19.16 0.58 35.75
CA GLU A 86 18.41 -0.46 36.45
C GLU A 86 19.32 -1.39 37.27
N ARG A 87 20.50 -1.74 36.72
CA ARG A 87 21.50 -2.59 37.39
C ARG A 87 22.11 -1.97 38.64
N ILE A 88 22.15 -0.64 38.76
CA ILE A 88 22.75 0.08 39.88
C ILE A 88 21.72 0.72 40.83
N THR A 89 20.45 0.75 40.44
CA THR A 89 19.37 1.36 41.23
C THR A 89 18.89 0.42 42.34
N THR A 90 18.98 0.92 43.58
CA THR A 90 18.51 0.22 44.80
C THR A 90 17.15 0.72 45.30
N GLU A 91 16.76 1.94 44.95
CA GLU A 91 15.48 2.53 45.37
C GLU A 91 14.31 2.05 44.50
N GLU A 92 13.24 1.57 45.13
CA GLU A 92 12.07 1.00 44.44
C GLU A 92 11.36 2.01 43.53
N ARG A 93 11.24 3.28 43.96
CA ARG A 93 10.61 4.33 43.14
C ARG A 93 11.39 4.62 41.86
N GLN A 94 12.72 4.65 41.93
CA GLN A 94 13.58 4.82 40.76
C GLN A 94 13.43 3.62 39.80
N ARG A 95 13.38 2.38 40.31
CA ARG A 95 13.09 1.21 39.46
C ARG A 95 11.74 1.32 38.78
N PHE A 96 10.71 1.79 39.48
CA PHE A 96 9.40 2.03 38.88
C PHE A 96 9.47 3.02 37.71
N TYR A 97 10.20 4.14 37.86
CA TYR A 97 10.39 5.09 36.77
C TYR A 97 11.19 4.50 35.60
N LEU A 98 12.27 3.75 35.87
CA LEU A 98 13.08 3.10 34.84
C LEU A 98 12.24 2.09 34.05
N ASN A 99 11.43 1.26 34.73
CA ASN A 99 10.52 0.32 34.09
C ASN A 99 9.50 1.03 33.18
N ASN A 100 8.94 2.16 33.63
CA ASN A 100 8.01 2.95 32.82
C ASN A 100 8.70 3.57 31.59
N MET A 101 9.94 4.05 31.73
CA MET A 101 10.73 4.56 30.60
C MET A 101 11.02 3.46 29.59
N GLN A 102 11.45 2.29 30.05
CA GLN A 102 11.77 1.14 29.21
C GLN A 102 10.51 0.63 28.48
N SER A 103 9.39 0.51 29.18
CA SER A 103 8.08 0.18 28.61
C SER A 103 7.64 1.17 27.54
N SER A 104 7.78 2.48 27.80
CA SER A 104 7.42 3.54 26.84
C SER A 104 8.30 3.51 25.59
N ALA A 105 9.61 3.28 25.74
CA ALA A 105 10.55 3.14 24.64
C ALA A 105 10.22 1.91 23.77
N ASN A 106 9.94 0.77 24.40
CA ASN A 106 9.52 -0.45 23.70
C ASN A 106 8.18 -0.26 22.97
N HIS A 107 7.22 0.43 23.60
CA HIS A 107 5.95 0.75 22.97
C HIS A 107 6.16 1.63 21.72
N LEU A 108 7.02 2.64 21.80
CA LEU A 108 7.34 3.50 20.65
C LEU A 108 7.98 2.70 19.50
N LEU A 109 8.92 1.78 19.79
CA LEU A 109 9.48 0.89 18.76
C LEU A 109 8.42 0.01 18.12
N SER A 110 7.47 -0.51 18.91
CA SER A 110 6.36 -1.31 18.40
C SER A 110 5.44 -0.51 17.47
N LEU A 111 5.12 0.74 17.82
CA LEU A 111 4.32 1.64 16.97
C LEU A 111 5.02 1.94 15.65
N VAL A 112 6.31 2.28 15.69
CA VAL A 112 7.10 2.55 14.48
C VAL A 112 7.18 1.31 13.59
N LYS A 113 7.41 0.13 14.19
CA LYS A 113 7.41 -1.14 13.45
C LYS A 113 6.06 -1.42 12.81
N SER A 114 4.97 -1.29 13.56
CA SER A 114 3.61 -1.52 13.07
C SER A 114 3.25 -0.59 11.91
N LEU A 115 3.69 0.67 11.97
CA LEU A 115 3.52 1.63 10.88
C LEU A 115 4.28 1.21 9.61
N LEU A 116 5.52 0.72 9.75
CA LEU A 116 6.30 0.22 8.62
C LEU A 116 5.68 -1.04 8.01
N ASP A 117 5.25 -1.98 8.84
CA ASP A 117 4.61 -3.23 8.42
C ASP A 117 3.30 -2.92 7.68
N TYR A 118 2.49 -1.97 8.17
CA TYR A 118 1.31 -1.50 7.46
C TYR A 118 1.64 -0.91 6.08
N HIS A 119 2.68 -0.09 5.96
CA HIS A 119 3.07 0.47 4.65
C HIS A 119 3.54 -0.58 3.66
N ARG A 120 4.26 -1.61 4.12
CA ARG A 120 4.66 -2.75 3.27
C ARG A 120 3.44 -3.54 2.82
N LEU A 121 2.47 -3.74 3.71
CA LEU A 121 1.23 -4.43 3.41
C LEU A 121 0.38 -3.66 2.37
N ASP A 122 0.18 -2.35 2.57
CA ASP A 122 -0.59 -1.47 1.66
C ASP A 122 0.03 -1.43 0.26
N ALA A 123 1.37 -1.42 0.19
CA ALA A 123 2.11 -1.47 -1.07
C ALA A 123 2.15 -2.87 -1.73
N HIS A 124 1.53 -3.90 -1.14
CA HIS A 124 1.64 -5.30 -1.56
C HIS A 124 3.10 -5.80 -1.62
N LYS A 125 3.97 -5.24 -0.77
CA LYS A 125 5.40 -5.53 -0.67
C LYS A 125 5.75 -6.37 0.58
N MET A 126 4.77 -7.02 1.19
CA MET A 126 5.00 -7.85 2.37
C MET A 126 5.35 -9.27 1.93
N ASP A 127 6.63 -9.63 2.05
CA ASP A 127 7.09 -10.98 1.73
C ASP A 127 6.77 -11.95 2.87
N VAL A 128 6.12 -13.07 2.54
CA VAL A 128 5.91 -14.17 3.49
C VAL A 128 7.18 -15.02 3.51
N ASN A 129 7.89 -14.98 4.64
CA ASN A 129 9.05 -15.84 4.84
C ASN A 129 8.61 -17.26 5.22
N GLN A 130 8.60 -18.17 4.25
CA GLN A 130 8.29 -19.59 4.50
C GLN A 130 9.50 -20.29 5.08
N VAL A 131 9.45 -20.59 6.37
CA VAL A 131 10.49 -21.34 7.10
C VAL A 131 9.87 -22.50 7.85
N SER A 132 10.59 -23.62 7.94
CA SER A 132 10.21 -24.71 8.85
C SER A 132 10.42 -24.25 10.29
N PHE A 133 9.41 -24.42 11.12
CA PHE A 133 9.47 -24.13 12.56
C PHE A 133 8.78 -25.24 13.35
N ASN A 134 9.14 -25.38 14.62
CA ASN A 134 8.49 -26.32 15.53
C ASN A 134 7.28 -25.64 16.21
N PRO A 135 6.04 -26.10 15.96
CA PRO A 135 4.85 -25.54 16.59
C PRO A 135 4.90 -25.58 18.13
N HIS A 136 5.42 -26.66 18.73
CA HIS A 136 5.51 -26.78 20.19
C HIS A 136 6.38 -25.68 20.78
N GLN A 137 7.58 -25.45 20.22
CA GLN A 137 8.47 -24.38 20.68
C GLN A 137 7.86 -22.98 20.52
N LEU A 138 7.09 -22.77 19.45
CA LEU A 138 6.37 -21.51 19.25
C LEU A 138 5.32 -21.30 20.34
N PHE A 139 4.49 -22.31 20.61
CA PHE A 139 3.46 -22.23 21.65
C PHE A 139 4.04 -22.13 23.07
N ASP A 140 5.15 -22.80 23.37
CA ASP A 140 5.89 -22.62 24.64
C ASP A 140 6.36 -21.18 24.82
N THR A 141 6.93 -20.59 23.76
CA THR A 141 7.40 -19.19 23.79
C THR A 141 6.25 -18.23 24.07
N ILE A 142 5.10 -18.46 23.44
CA ILE A 142 3.87 -17.68 23.67
C ILE A 142 3.40 -17.87 25.11
N TYR A 143 3.33 -19.11 25.60
CA TYR A 143 2.90 -19.41 26.96
C TYR A 143 3.75 -18.68 28.02
N ILE A 144 5.08 -18.82 27.94
CA ILE A 144 6.02 -18.17 28.85
C ILE A 144 5.88 -16.64 28.82
N SER A 145 5.65 -16.06 27.64
CA SER A 145 5.53 -14.61 27.48
C SER A 145 4.24 -14.06 28.12
N PHE A 146 3.14 -14.81 28.06
CA PHE A 146 1.83 -14.35 28.53
C PHE A 146 1.46 -14.81 29.93
N LYS A 147 2.11 -15.86 30.46
CA LYS A 147 1.86 -16.39 31.81
C LYS A 147 1.98 -15.32 32.91
N PRO A 148 3.02 -14.46 32.95
CA PRO A 148 3.11 -13.40 33.95
C PRO A 148 1.94 -12.40 33.89
N MET A 149 1.46 -12.09 32.68
CA MET A 149 0.30 -11.20 32.51
C MET A 149 -0.99 -11.85 33.03
N ALA A 150 -1.18 -13.14 32.77
CA ALA A 150 -2.33 -13.90 33.30
C ALA A 150 -2.29 -13.97 34.83
N ASP A 151 -1.13 -14.29 35.41
CA ASP A 151 -0.95 -14.37 36.86
C ASP A 151 -1.18 -13.02 37.55
N SER A 152 -0.71 -11.92 36.96
CA SER A 152 -0.97 -10.56 37.47
C SER A 152 -2.45 -10.19 37.53
N LYS A 153 -3.27 -10.85 36.71
CA LYS A 153 -4.73 -10.69 36.64
C LYS A 153 -5.48 -11.81 37.35
N GLN A 154 -4.78 -12.71 38.05
CA GLN A 154 -5.34 -13.90 38.69
C GLN A 154 -6.11 -14.81 37.70
N LEU A 155 -5.65 -14.87 36.46
CA LEU A 155 -6.23 -15.71 35.41
C LEU A 155 -5.40 -16.97 35.21
N GLU A 156 -6.08 -18.10 35.03
CA GLU A 156 -5.43 -19.35 34.67
C GLU A 156 -5.19 -19.38 33.15
N LEU A 157 -3.94 -19.60 32.75
CA LEU A 157 -3.54 -19.82 31.37
C LEU A 157 -2.98 -21.23 31.28
N ASN A 158 -3.64 -22.09 30.50
CA ASN A 158 -3.26 -23.46 30.22
C ASN A 158 -3.26 -23.65 28.69
N TYR A 159 -2.30 -24.41 28.18
CA TYR A 159 -2.28 -24.82 26.78
C TYR A 159 -1.97 -26.31 26.69
N HIS A 160 -2.63 -27.01 25.77
CA HIS A 160 -2.42 -28.43 25.51
C HIS A 160 -1.93 -28.60 24.08
N CYS A 161 -0.78 -29.25 23.92
CA CYS A 161 -0.28 -29.66 22.62
C CYS A 161 -0.35 -31.19 22.56
N ASN A 162 -1.18 -31.73 21.66
CA ASN A 162 -1.16 -33.15 21.37
C ASN A 162 0.04 -33.44 20.47
N GLU A 163 0.94 -34.31 20.90
CA GLU A 163 1.98 -34.85 20.01
C GLU A 163 1.32 -35.72 18.93
N SER A 164 1.69 -35.49 17.67
CA SER A 164 1.35 -36.35 16.52
C SER A 164 2.55 -36.43 15.60
#